data_AF-F0FWB6-F1
#
_entry.id   AF-F0FWB6-F1
#
_cell.length_a   1.000
_cell.length_b   1.000
_cell.length_c   1.000
_cell.angle_alpha   90.00
_cell.angle_beta   90.00
_cell.angle_gamma   90.00
#
_symmetry.space_group_name_H-M   'P 1'
#
loop_
_entity.id
_entity.type
_entity.pdbx_description
1 polymer ?
#
loop_
_entity_poly.entity_id
_entity_poly.type
_entity_poly.pdbx_seq_one_letter_code
_entity_poly.pdbx_strand_id
1 'polypeptide(L)'
;MNRTYRSIWNEALGAWVAASEISTARGKPNKSAVAVAAAVVLTALPGLAGANTLVPGTTNGSQFTVSSCTSSGGNGTVGRTTTGNTNAYASDGSGTYSTVAGCNASGNNNLAATVYGAFAQVTGTGGTATGFLSSAALWGTAAGLESTASGAGSTALGFGATANALNSVAIGGAAGNGTTPLSYANSTIASGAGAVAIGSNATKGAQAAASDGIAIGGQSSVASAATSGIAVGRGATVNGAYGIAQGDGVVSGATGRNVAIGSTGTTANGSTAGGGAV
;
A
#
# COMPACT_ATOMS: atom_id res chain seq x y z
N MET A 1 64.61 26.31 23.34
CA MET A 1 63.79 25.28 22.64
C MET A 1 62.47 25.91 22.25
N ASN A 2 62.27 26.17 20.95
CA ASN A 2 61.02 26.75 20.43
C ASN A 2 59.87 25.74 20.56
N ARG A 3 58.75 26.16 21.15
CA ARG A 3 57.55 25.32 21.33
C ARG A 3 56.56 25.58 20.18
N THR A 4 56.78 24.93 19.04
CA THR A 4 56.02 25.20 17.81
C THR A 4 54.59 24.60 17.79
N TYR A 5 54.23 23.77 18.79
CA TYR A 5 52.96 23.04 18.84
C TYR A 5 52.38 22.96 20.26
N ARG A 6 51.05 22.87 20.37
CA ARG A 6 50.30 22.64 21.62
C ARG A 6 49.37 21.42 21.50
N SER A 7 49.23 20.66 22.58
CA SER A 7 48.29 19.53 22.64
C SER A 7 46.86 20.03 22.92
N ILE A 8 45.90 19.60 22.11
CA ILE A 8 44.47 19.94 22.24
C ILE A 8 43.66 18.63 22.22
N TRP A 9 42.65 18.53 23.09
CA TRP A 9 41.72 17.41 23.10
C TRP A 9 40.69 17.54 21.97
N ASN A 10 40.53 16.49 21.15
CA ASN A 10 39.53 16.46 20.09
C ASN A 10 38.39 15.50 20.48
N GLU A 11 37.20 16.06 20.76
CA GLU A 11 36.01 15.33 21.17
C GLU A 11 35.43 14.40 20.09
N ALA A 12 35.63 14.71 18.80
CA ALA A 12 35.14 13.86 17.72
C ALA A 12 35.99 12.59 17.55
N LEU A 13 37.26 12.64 17.97
CA LEU A 13 38.21 11.53 17.86
C LEU A 13 38.50 10.86 19.21
N GLY A 14 38.14 11.49 20.33
CA GLY A 14 38.41 10.99 21.69
C GLY A 14 39.90 10.91 22.04
N ALA A 15 40.74 11.80 21.51
CA ALA A 15 42.20 11.75 21.68
C ALA A 15 42.86 13.14 21.71
N TRP A 16 44.09 13.21 22.25
CA TRP A 16 44.94 14.41 22.24
C TRP A 16 45.68 14.55 20.91
N VAL A 17 45.58 15.71 20.27
CA VAL A 17 46.19 16.01 18.97
C VAL A 17 47.11 17.22 19.08
N ALA A 18 48.27 17.18 18.41
CA ALA A 18 49.19 18.32 18.33
C ALA A 18 48.68 19.34 17.29
N ALA A 19 48.44 20.56 17.72
CA ALA A 19 47.98 21.67 16.87
C ALA A 19 48.98 22.82 16.89
N SER A 20 49.06 23.55 15.78
CA SER A 20 49.94 24.71 15.65
C SER A 20 49.50 25.87 16.57
N GLU A 21 50.45 26.60 17.14
CA GLU A 21 50.21 27.69 18.10
C GLU A 21 49.42 28.87 17.52
N ILE A 22 49.47 29.07 16.20
CA ILE A 22 48.73 30.11 15.46
C ILE A 22 47.27 29.72 15.17
N SER A 23 46.86 28.47 15.42
CA SER A 23 45.45 28.10 15.34
C SER A 23 44.71 28.64 16.57
N THR A 24 43.53 29.23 16.43
CA THR A 24 42.72 29.73 17.55
C THR A 24 41.68 28.68 17.96
N ALA A 25 41.63 28.33 19.25
CA ALA A 25 40.62 27.41 19.76
C ALA A 25 39.27 28.15 19.81
N ARG A 26 38.38 27.85 18.85
CA ARG A 26 37.05 28.44 18.83
C ARG A 26 36.18 27.67 19.83
N GLY A 27 35.84 28.32 20.95
CA GLY A 27 35.02 27.73 22.00
C GLY A 27 33.62 27.33 21.50
N LYS A 28 33.05 26.27 22.09
CA LYS A 28 31.66 25.86 21.86
C LYS A 28 30.71 27.04 22.10
N PRO A 29 29.74 27.33 21.21
CA PRO A 29 28.69 28.28 21.54
C PRO A 29 27.88 27.73 22.72
N ASN A 30 27.83 28.49 23.81
CA ASN A 30 27.01 28.17 24.98
C ASN A 30 25.54 28.06 24.57
N LYS A 31 24.90 26.97 24.97
CA LYS A 31 23.45 26.83 24.90
C LYS A 31 22.83 27.67 26.03
N SER A 32 21.70 28.28 25.68
CA SER A 32 20.62 28.78 26.55
C SER A 32 20.62 30.26 26.92
N ALA A 33 19.95 31.05 26.09
CA ALA A 33 18.98 32.02 26.56
C ALA A 33 17.67 31.73 25.81
N VAL A 34 16.69 31.16 26.53
CA VAL A 34 15.31 31.08 26.07
C VAL A 34 14.77 32.50 26.10
N ALA A 35 14.63 33.13 24.94
CA ALA A 35 13.88 34.36 24.76
C ALA A 35 12.74 34.05 23.78
N VAL A 36 11.54 33.92 24.34
CA VAL A 36 10.28 34.01 23.61
C VAL A 36 10.20 35.42 23.01
N ALA A 37 10.31 35.53 21.70
CA ALA A 37 9.85 36.70 20.95
C ALA A 37 9.45 36.27 19.55
N ALA A 38 8.14 36.36 19.28
CA ALA A 38 7.54 36.13 18.00
C ALA A 38 8.14 37.08 16.93
N ALA A 39 8.63 36.51 15.84
CA ALA A 39 8.85 37.23 14.59
C ALA A 39 8.38 36.33 13.45
N VAL A 40 7.18 36.64 12.95
CA VAL A 40 6.66 36.13 11.68
C VAL A 40 7.63 36.58 10.59
N VAL A 41 8.47 35.67 10.11
CA VAL A 41 9.28 35.88 8.91
C VAL A 41 8.54 35.19 7.77
N LEU A 42 7.75 35.98 7.05
CA LEU A 42 7.14 35.63 5.78
C LEU A 42 8.24 35.64 4.70
N THR A 43 9.04 34.56 4.61
CA THR A 43 9.88 34.35 3.44
C THR A 43 9.06 33.70 2.33
N ALA A 44 8.72 34.50 1.32
CA ALA A 44 8.26 34.02 0.03
C ALA A 44 9.33 33.08 -0.56
N LEU A 45 9.05 31.77 -0.57
CA LEU A 45 9.77 30.83 -1.40
C LEU A 45 9.08 30.77 -2.77
N PRO A 46 9.80 31.00 -3.88
CA PRO A 46 9.25 30.73 -5.21
C PRO A 46 8.96 29.23 -5.33
N GLY A 47 7.77 28.92 -5.88
CA GLY A 47 7.18 27.59 -5.90
C GLY A 47 8.10 26.51 -6.46
N LEU A 48 8.61 25.66 -5.58
CA LEU A 48 8.96 24.29 -5.92
C LEU A 48 7.69 23.45 -5.72
N ALA A 49 7.35 22.64 -6.72
CA ALA A 49 6.26 21.66 -6.64
C ALA A 49 6.30 20.93 -5.30
N GLY A 50 5.27 21.15 -4.48
CA GLY A 50 5.30 20.90 -3.04
C GLY A 50 5.40 19.42 -2.70
N ALA A 51 6.60 18.96 -2.37
CA ALA A 51 6.74 17.81 -1.49
C ALA A 51 6.20 18.22 -0.12
N ASN A 52 5.26 17.45 0.42
CA ASN A 52 4.69 17.70 1.75
C ASN A 52 5.81 17.55 2.80
N THR A 53 6.34 18.66 3.27
CA THR A 53 7.22 18.67 4.44
C THR A 53 6.37 18.53 5.69
N LEU A 54 6.94 17.87 6.68
CA LEU A 54 6.32 17.63 7.97
C LEU A 54 6.91 18.66 8.92
N VAL A 55 6.06 19.52 9.50
CA VAL A 55 6.48 20.50 10.51
C VAL A 55 6.02 19.99 11.87
N PRO A 56 6.92 19.44 12.70
CA PRO A 56 6.59 19.12 14.08
C PRO A 56 6.33 20.43 14.84
N GLY A 57 5.09 20.67 15.31
CA GLY A 57 4.82 21.82 16.18
C GLY A 57 3.40 22.41 16.21
N THR A 58 2.48 22.02 15.32
CA THR A 58 1.08 22.53 15.31
C THR A 58 0.03 21.46 15.57
N THR A 59 0.37 20.42 16.34
CA THR A 59 -0.52 19.27 16.54
C THR A 59 -1.59 19.55 17.59
N ASN A 60 -2.85 19.42 17.20
CA ASN A 60 -3.92 19.03 18.11
C ASN A 60 -3.95 17.48 18.15
N GLY A 61 -3.36 16.89 19.19
CA GLY A 61 -3.66 15.56 19.73
C GLY A 61 -3.38 14.27 18.93
N SER A 62 -3.53 14.23 17.61
CA SER A 62 -3.51 12.95 16.85
C SER A 62 -3.36 13.09 15.33
N GLN A 63 -3.23 14.33 14.83
CA GLN A 63 -3.15 14.61 13.40
C GLN A 63 -1.73 15.02 13.00
N PHE A 64 -1.15 14.28 12.05
CA PHE A 64 0.10 14.67 11.42
C PHE A 64 -0.21 15.63 10.28
N THR A 65 -0.29 16.92 10.60
CA THR A 65 -0.64 17.97 9.63
C THR A 65 0.55 18.23 8.71
N VAL A 66 0.36 17.98 7.42
CA VAL A 66 1.28 18.46 6.37
C VAL A 66 1.31 19.99 6.38
N SER A 67 2.47 20.60 6.07
CA SER A 67 2.68 22.05 6.12
C SER A 67 1.63 22.87 5.35
N SER A 68 1.12 22.32 4.25
CA SER A 68 0.03 22.89 3.46
C SER A 68 -0.60 21.77 2.64
N CYS A 69 -1.93 21.77 2.52
CA CYS A 69 -2.63 20.93 1.55
C CYS A 69 -3.01 21.65 0.26
N THR A 70 -2.65 22.93 0.11
CA THR A 70 -3.00 23.71 -1.07
C THR A 70 -2.22 23.21 -2.29
N SER A 71 -2.91 22.49 -3.16
CA SER A 71 -2.36 22.00 -4.43
C SER A 71 -2.59 23.03 -5.54
N SER A 72 -1.51 23.53 -6.16
CA SER A 72 -1.56 24.43 -7.32
C SER A 72 -0.84 23.77 -8.50
N GLY A 73 -1.61 23.17 -9.42
CA GLY A 73 -1.06 22.45 -10.57
C GLY A 73 -2.08 21.86 -11.55
N GLY A 74 -3.39 21.87 -11.21
CA GLY A 74 -4.42 21.26 -12.05
C GLY A 74 -4.59 19.77 -11.73
N ASN A 75 -5.41 19.06 -12.51
CA ASN A 75 -5.62 17.64 -12.32
C ASN A 75 -4.33 16.83 -12.52
N GLY A 76 -4.05 15.89 -11.61
CA GLY A 76 -2.90 14.98 -11.70
C GLY A 76 -3.35 13.53 -11.78
N THR A 77 -2.75 12.76 -12.68
CA THR A 77 -2.99 11.31 -12.79
C THR A 77 -1.90 10.54 -12.05
N VAL A 78 -2.30 9.72 -11.09
CA VAL A 78 -1.42 8.77 -10.41
C VAL A 78 -2.02 7.39 -10.59
N GLY A 79 -1.28 6.46 -11.20
CA GLY A 79 -1.82 5.16 -11.57
C GLY A 79 -2.92 5.29 -12.63
N ARG A 80 -4.15 4.91 -12.29
CA ARG A 80 -5.33 4.92 -13.16
C ARG A 80 -6.25 6.10 -12.87
N THR A 81 -6.11 6.73 -11.71
CA THR A 81 -7.05 7.77 -11.26
C THR A 81 -6.46 9.15 -11.47
N THR A 82 -7.25 10.01 -12.13
CA THR A 82 -7.00 11.44 -12.20
C THR A 82 -7.70 12.12 -11.03
N THR A 83 -6.92 12.66 -10.09
CA THR A 83 -7.46 13.45 -8.97
C THR A 83 -7.41 14.94 -9.30
N GLY A 84 -8.37 15.69 -8.77
CA GLY A 84 -8.33 17.16 -8.81
C GLY A 84 -7.37 17.74 -7.76
N ASN A 85 -7.24 19.07 -7.78
CA ASN A 85 -6.62 19.78 -6.67
C ASN A 85 -7.38 19.49 -5.37
N THR A 86 -6.66 19.40 -4.26
CA THR A 86 -7.25 19.42 -2.92
C THR A 86 -6.68 20.58 -2.13
N ASN A 87 -7.45 21.07 -1.16
CA ASN A 87 -7.03 21.94 -0.07
C ASN A 87 -7.47 21.36 1.28
N ALA A 88 -8.02 20.14 1.28
CA ALA A 88 -8.53 19.47 2.46
C ALA A 88 -7.37 18.85 3.25
N TYR A 89 -7.29 19.22 4.53
CA TYR A 89 -6.40 18.55 5.48
C TYR A 89 -6.95 17.16 5.83
N ALA A 90 -6.12 16.36 6.51
CA ALA A 90 -6.58 15.10 7.09
C ALA A 90 -7.79 15.37 8.00
N SER A 91 -8.81 14.52 7.96
CA SER A 91 -9.86 14.46 8.98
C SER A 91 -9.54 13.36 9.98
N ASP A 92 -9.72 13.62 11.26
CA ASP A 92 -9.44 12.62 12.29
C ASP A 92 -10.37 11.40 12.15
N GLY A 93 -9.87 10.25 12.60
CA GLY A 93 -10.76 9.17 13.01
C GLY A 93 -11.41 9.51 14.35
N SER A 94 -11.77 8.52 15.15
CA SER A 94 -12.30 8.69 16.53
C SER A 94 -11.45 9.49 17.54
N GLY A 95 -10.35 10.14 17.11
CA GLY A 95 -9.46 10.96 17.92
C GLY A 95 -8.54 10.21 18.89
N THR A 96 -9.00 9.13 19.51
CA THR A 96 -8.30 8.44 20.61
C THR A 96 -7.33 7.36 20.15
N TYR A 97 -7.74 6.53 19.19
CA TYR A 97 -6.94 5.38 18.71
C TYR A 97 -6.52 5.49 17.24
N SER A 98 -6.90 6.59 16.58
CA SER A 98 -6.75 6.73 15.13
C SER A 98 -5.52 7.57 14.79
N THR A 99 -4.86 7.24 13.69
CA THR A 99 -3.81 8.06 13.08
C THR A 99 -4.16 8.32 11.63
N VAL A 100 -4.25 9.60 11.24
CA VAL A 100 -4.59 10.01 9.86
C VAL A 100 -3.57 11.04 9.38
N ALA A 101 -2.96 10.78 8.23
CA ALA A 101 -1.96 11.65 7.61
C ALA A 101 -2.06 11.64 6.07
N GLY A 102 -1.94 12.84 5.48
CA GLY A 102 -2.03 13.07 4.03
C GLY A 102 -3.16 14.04 3.67
N CYS A 103 -3.01 14.77 2.56
CA CYS A 103 -4.07 15.65 2.09
C CYS A 103 -5.28 14.85 1.63
N ASN A 104 -6.48 15.31 2.01
CA ASN A 104 -7.72 14.61 1.73
C ASN A 104 -7.79 13.18 2.32
N ALA A 105 -6.89 12.83 3.24
CA ALA A 105 -6.95 11.55 3.94
C ALA A 105 -8.10 11.60 4.96
N SER A 106 -8.86 10.49 5.10
CA SER A 106 -10.01 10.45 6.01
C SER A 106 -10.09 9.14 6.78
N GLY A 107 -10.10 9.25 8.12
CA GLY A 107 -10.51 8.14 8.98
C GLY A 107 -12.02 7.86 8.99
N ASN A 108 -12.83 8.73 8.35
CA ASN A 108 -14.30 8.73 8.36
C ASN A 108 -14.92 8.55 9.75
N ASN A 109 -14.32 9.18 10.77
CA ASN A 109 -14.74 9.06 12.16
C ASN A 109 -14.80 7.60 12.69
N ASN A 110 -14.05 6.67 12.07
CA ASN A 110 -13.96 5.29 12.54
C ASN A 110 -13.02 5.17 13.74
N LEU A 111 -13.35 4.22 14.62
CA LEU A 111 -12.53 3.82 15.75
C LEU A 111 -11.26 3.09 15.27
N ALA A 112 -10.10 3.41 15.86
CA ALA A 112 -8.82 2.76 15.57
C ALA A 112 -8.44 2.74 14.07
N ALA A 113 -8.74 3.82 13.35
CA ALA A 113 -8.42 3.95 11.94
C ALA A 113 -6.94 4.34 11.75
N THR A 114 -6.22 3.64 10.87
CA THR A 114 -4.86 4.01 10.45
C THR A 114 -4.87 4.41 8.98
N VAL A 115 -4.57 5.66 8.66
CA VAL A 115 -4.62 6.20 7.30
C VAL A 115 -3.36 6.97 6.99
N TYR A 116 -2.62 6.55 5.95
CA TYR A 116 -1.41 7.23 5.48
C TYR A 116 -1.41 7.33 3.95
N GLY A 117 -1.62 8.53 3.41
CA GLY A 117 -1.56 8.80 1.97
C GLY A 117 -2.59 9.82 1.54
N ALA A 118 -2.28 10.60 0.50
CA ALA A 118 -3.27 11.55 -0.02
C ALA A 118 -4.46 10.80 -0.62
N PHE A 119 -5.68 11.29 -0.34
CA PHE A 119 -6.95 10.66 -0.70
C PHE A 119 -7.17 9.24 -0.15
N ALA A 120 -6.34 8.77 0.79
CA ALA A 120 -6.55 7.48 1.44
C ALA A 120 -7.71 7.54 2.44
N GLN A 121 -8.41 6.43 2.63
CA GLN A 121 -9.57 6.39 3.52
C GLN A 121 -9.75 5.07 4.26
N VAL A 122 -10.27 5.15 5.48
CA VAL A 122 -10.78 3.99 6.22
C VAL A 122 -12.29 4.15 6.40
N THR A 123 -13.07 3.14 6.03
CA THR A 123 -14.55 3.16 6.05
C THR A 123 -15.16 2.28 7.13
N GLY A 124 -14.35 1.55 7.90
CA GLY A 124 -14.80 0.74 9.03
C GLY A 124 -13.82 0.76 10.20
N THR A 125 -14.28 0.27 11.35
CA THR A 125 -13.47 0.21 12.58
C THR A 125 -12.22 -0.66 12.43
N GLY A 126 -11.07 -0.20 12.94
CA GLY A 126 -9.81 -0.95 12.90
C GLY A 126 -9.21 -1.12 11.50
N GLY A 127 -9.69 -0.38 10.50
CA GLY A 127 -9.16 -0.42 9.14
C GLY A 127 -7.78 0.26 9.05
N THR A 128 -6.93 -0.26 8.17
CA THR A 128 -5.62 0.31 7.85
C THR A 128 -5.50 0.56 6.35
N ALA A 129 -5.37 1.83 5.94
CA ALA A 129 -5.19 2.23 4.54
C ALA A 129 -3.87 3.00 4.39
N THR A 130 -2.94 2.46 3.59
CA THR A 130 -1.63 3.07 3.34
C THR A 130 -1.36 3.16 1.84
N GLY A 131 -1.02 4.34 1.34
CA GLY A 131 -0.82 4.64 -0.09
C GLY A 131 -1.87 5.59 -0.65
N PHE A 132 -1.51 6.26 -1.75
CA PHE A 132 -2.40 7.19 -2.46
C PHE A 132 -3.69 6.48 -2.92
N LEU A 133 -4.85 7.06 -2.64
CA LEU A 133 -6.17 6.47 -2.95
C LEU A 133 -6.40 5.05 -2.39
N SER A 134 -5.67 4.63 -1.35
CA SER A 134 -5.95 3.35 -0.69
C SER A 134 -7.24 3.42 0.14
N SER A 135 -7.99 2.32 0.22
CA SER A 135 -9.26 2.24 0.95
C SER A 135 -9.41 0.93 1.71
N ALA A 136 -9.68 0.99 3.02
CA ALA A 136 -9.88 -0.19 3.86
C ALA A 136 -11.17 -0.12 4.68
N ALA A 137 -11.91 -1.22 4.76
CA ALA A 137 -13.14 -1.36 5.53
C ALA A 137 -12.87 -1.93 6.95
N LEU A 138 -13.90 -2.50 7.59
CA LEU A 138 -13.85 -3.08 8.94
C LEU A 138 -12.73 -4.12 9.05
N TRP A 139 -11.77 -3.90 9.95
CA TRP A 139 -10.59 -4.76 10.17
C TRP A 139 -9.76 -5.04 8.90
N GLY A 140 -9.98 -4.28 7.83
CA GLY A 140 -9.32 -4.48 6.55
C GLY A 140 -7.95 -3.84 6.52
N THR A 141 -7.06 -4.37 5.68
CA THR A 141 -5.75 -3.76 5.40
C THR A 141 -5.59 -3.53 3.92
N ALA A 142 -5.50 -2.27 3.51
CA ALA A 142 -5.15 -1.86 2.15
C ALA A 142 -3.77 -1.18 2.17
N ALA A 143 -2.81 -1.72 1.44
CA ALA A 143 -1.48 -1.13 1.31
C ALA A 143 -1.03 -1.10 -0.15
N GLY A 144 -0.82 0.11 -0.69
CA GLY A 144 -0.42 0.36 -2.07
C GLY A 144 -1.30 1.41 -2.75
N LEU A 145 -0.79 1.94 -3.87
CA LEU A 145 -1.52 2.87 -4.73
C LEU A 145 -2.87 2.27 -5.14
N GLU A 146 -3.98 2.97 -4.90
CA GLU A 146 -5.33 2.52 -5.27
C GLU A 146 -5.72 1.11 -4.75
N SER A 147 -5.07 0.62 -3.70
CA SER A 147 -5.41 -0.67 -3.09
C SER A 147 -6.76 -0.59 -2.37
N THR A 148 -7.59 -1.62 -2.49
CA THR A 148 -8.96 -1.63 -1.94
C THR A 148 -9.23 -2.91 -1.15
N ALA A 149 -9.33 -2.80 0.16
CA ALA A 149 -9.74 -3.87 1.07
C ALA A 149 -11.15 -3.56 1.62
N SER A 150 -12.19 -3.78 0.81
CA SER A 150 -13.57 -3.41 1.16
C SER A 150 -14.36 -4.52 1.87
N GLY A 151 -13.82 -5.74 1.92
CA GLY A 151 -14.37 -6.83 2.72
C GLY A 151 -13.99 -6.71 4.19
N ALA A 152 -14.84 -7.21 5.10
CA ALA A 152 -14.48 -7.26 6.51
C ALA A 152 -13.30 -8.23 6.72
N GLY A 153 -12.26 -7.79 7.44
CA GLY A 153 -11.03 -8.56 7.66
C GLY A 153 -10.26 -8.89 6.37
N SER A 154 -10.50 -8.16 5.27
CA SER A 154 -9.84 -8.43 3.99
C SER A 154 -8.46 -7.76 3.91
N THR A 155 -7.58 -8.29 3.06
CA THR A 155 -6.22 -7.79 2.85
C THR A 155 -5.97 -7.51 1.38
N ALA A 156 -5.64 -6.28 1.02
CA ALA A 156 -5.30 -5.86 -0.34
C ALA A 156 -3.91 -5.21 -0.37
N LEU A 157 -2.94 -5.86 -1.01
CA LEU A 157 -1.55 -5.40 -1.06
C LEU A 157 -1.07 -5.22 -2.51
N GLY A 158 -0.64 -4.02 -2.85
CA GLY A 158 -0.08 -3.63 -4.15
C GLY A 158 -0.98 -2.71 -4.98
N PHE A 159 -0.43 -2.18 -6.08
CA PHE A 159 -1.11 -1.20 -6.91
C PHE A 159 -2.44 -1.77 -7.46
N GLY A 160 -3.58 -1.19 -7.09
CA GLY A 160 -4.90 -1.59 -7.57
C GLY A 160 -5.40 -2.97 -7.11
N ALA A 161 -4.70 -3.63 -6.17
CA ALA A 161 -5.16 -4.89 -5.58
C ALA A 161 -6.53 -4.70 -4.92
N THR A 162 -7.46 -5.64 -5.12
CA THR A 162 -8.85 -5.52 -4.66
C THR A 162 -9.30 -6.78 -3.91
N ALA A 163 -9.50 -6.66 -2.60
CA ALA A 163 -10.06 -7.70 -1.74
C ALA A 163 -11.42 -7.23 -1.20
N ASN A 164 -12.50 -7.58 -1.88
CA ASN A 164 -13.83 -6.99 -1.65
C ASN A 164 -14.86 -7.94 -1.00
N ALA A 165 -14.41 -9.08 -0.50
CA ALA A 165 -15.24 -10.07 0.20
C ALA A 165 -14.70 -10.36 1.61
N LEU A 166 -15.56 -10.93 2.46
CA LEU A 166 -15.23 -11.29 3.84
C LEU A 166 -13.96 -12.16 3.89
N ASN A 167 -12.97 -11.77 4.71
CA ASN A 167 -11.70 -12.46 4.87
C ASN A 167 -10.89 -12.71 3.58
N SER A 168 -11.19 -12.00 2.48
CA SER A 168 -10.48 -12.23 1.22
C SER A 168 -9.09 -11.58 1.21
N VAL A 169 -8.17 -12.16 0.43
CA VAL A 169 -6.79 -11.72 0.33
C VAL A 169 -6.43 -11.49 -1.14
N ALA A 170 -6.05 -10.27 -1.50
CA ALA A 170 -5.56 -9.91 -2.83
C ALA A 170 -4.14 -9.34 -2.71
N ILE A 171 -3.14 -9.98 -3.31
CA ILE A 171 -1.74 -9.53 -3.29
C ILE A 171 -1.21 -9.49 -4.72
N GLY A 172 -0.94 -8.31 -5.24
CA GLY A 172 -0.46 -8.14 -6.61
C GLY A 172 -0.61 -6.72 -7.12
N GLY A 173 -0.24 -6.50 -8.37
CA GLY A 173 -0.20 -5.17 -8.97
C GLY A 173 -1.05 -5.04 -10.23
N ALA A 174 -1.48 -3.81 -10.50
CA ALA A 174 -2.10 -3.38 -11.74
C ALA A 174 -1.10 -2.63 -12.62
N ALA A 175 0.21 -2.84 -12.45
CA ALA A 175 1.25 -2.12 -13.17
C ALA A 175 1.29 -2.44 -14.68
N GLY A 176 0.61 -3.50 -15.12
CA GLY A 176 0.55 -3.91 -16.51
C GLY A 176 1.95 -4.16 -17.07
N ASN A 177 2.25 -3.55 -18.21
CA ASN A 177 3.55 -3.65 -18.88
C ASN A 177 4.60 -2.65 -18.33
N GLY A 178 4.30 -1.95 -17.23
CA GLY A 178 5.17 -0.93 -16.63
C GLY A 178 4.98 0.48 -17.20
N THR A 179 4.21 0.65 -18.28
CA THR A 179 3.89 1.98 -18.86
C THR A 179 2.39 2.24 -18.90
N THR A 180 1.59 1.20 -19.14
CA THR A 180 0.13 1.25 -19.14
C THR A 180 -0.41 0.35 -18.03
N PRO A 181 -1.09 0.89 -17.02
CA PRO A 181 -1.67 0.09 -15.96
C PRO A 181 -2.80 -0.80 -16.47
N LEU A 182 -3.02 -1.93 -15.79
CA LEU A 182 -4.19 -2.78 -16.00
C LEU A 182 -5.46 -2.02 -15.60
N SER A 183 -6.58 -2.35 -16.25
CA SER A 183 -7.89 -1.88 -15.77
C SER A 183 -8.22 -2.43 -14.39
N TYR A 184 -9.22 -1.84 -13.71
CA TYR A 184 -9.75 -2.40 -12.45
C TYR A 184 -10.13 -3.87 -12.59
N ALA A 185 -10.86 -4.22 -13.64
CA ALA A 185 -11.31 -5.59 -13.91
C ALA A 185 -10.16 -6.59 -14.16
N ASN A 186 -8.97 -6.10 -14.53
CA ASN A 186 -7.79 -6.93 -14.78
C ASN A 186 -6.74 -6.84 -13.67
N SER A 187 -7.02 -6.15 -12.56
CA SER A 187 -6.14 -6.13 -11.40
C SER A 187 -6.15 -7.50 -10.68
N THR A 188 -5.42 -7.64 -9.59
CA THR A 188 -5.54 -8.83 -8.72
C THR A 188 -6.80 -8.69 -7.87
N ILE A 189 -7.77 -9.60 -8.02
CA ILE A 189 -9.08 -9.50 -7.36
C ILE A 189 -9.43 -10.78 -6.59
N ALA A 190 -9.71 -10.64 -5.30
CA ALA A 190 -10.29 -11.67 -4.46
C ALA A 190 -11.71 -11.25 -4.04
N SER A 191 -12.72 -11.84 -4.69
CA SER A 191 -14.14 -11.48 -4.55
C SER A 191 -15.05 -12.59 -4.01
N GLY A 192 -14.51 -13.77 -3.75
CA GLY A 192 -15.18 -14.78 -2.92
C GLY A 192 -14.85 -14.62 -1.44
N ALA A 193 -15.76 -15.03 -0.56
CA ALA A 193 -15.47 -15.10 0.87
C ALA A 193 -14.31 -16.06 1.14
N GLY A 194 -13.35 -15.67 1.98
CA GLY A 194 -12.13 -16.47 2.24
C GLY A 194 -11.23 -16.69 1.03
N ALA A 195 -11.50 -16.04 -0.11
CA ALA A 195 -10.76 -16.25 -1.34
C ALA A 195 -9.37 -15.61 -1.28
N VAL A 196 -8.40 -16.23 -1.96
CA VAL A 196 -7.02 -15.78 -2.05
C VAL A 196 -6.65 -15.59 -3.51
N ALA A 197 -6.29 -14.37 -3.91
CA ALA A 197 -5.79 -14.03 -5.24
C ALA A 197 -4.38 -13.44 -5.12
N ILE A 198 -3.37 -14.11 -5.69
CA ILE A 198 -1.98 -13.67 -5.58
C ILE A 198 -1.32 -13.65 -6.95
N GLY A 199 -0.75 -12.50 -7.31
CA GLY A 199 0.08 -12.33 -8.48
C GLY A 199 -0.63 -11.69 -9.67
N SER A 200 0.18 -11.10 -10.53
CA SER A 200 -0.23 -10.37 -11.72
C SER A 200 0.90 -10.39 -12.75
N ASN A 201 0.61 -10.04 -13.99
CA ASN A 201 1.63 -9.70 -14.97
C ASN A 201 1.10 -8.63 -15.95
N ALA A 202 1.73 -8.47 -17.11
CA ALA A 202 1.37 -7.48 -18.11
C ALA A 202 -0.06 -7.58 -18.66
N THR A 203 -0.75 -8.71 -18.50
CA THR A 203 -2.09 -8.95 -19.07
C THR A 203 -3.20 -8.89 -18.04
N LYS A 204 -3.05 -9.55 -16.89
CA LYS A 204 -4.10 -9.70 -15.88
C LYS A 204 -3.56 -10.15 -14.52
N GLY A 205 -4.19 -9.72 -13.43
CA GLY A 205 -4.05 -10.30 -12.10
C GLY A 205 -4.67 -11.69 -11.97
N ALA A 206 -4.39 -12.34 -10.83
CA ALA A 206 -5.12 -13.50 -10.35
C ALA A 206 -6.55 -13.10 -9.95
N GLN A 207 -7.53 -13.94 -10.27
CA GLN A 207 -8.95 -13.73 -10.01
C GLN A 207 -9.53 -14.89 -9.20
N ALA A 208 -9.85 -14.67 -7.93
CA ALA A 208 -10.48 -15.67 -7.08
C ALA A 208 -11.92 -15.24 -6.74
N ALA A 209 -12.89 -15.72 -7.51
CA ALA A 209 -14.28 -15.30 -7.41
C ALA A 209 -15.18 -16.22 -6.56
N ALA A 210 -14.77 -17.47 -6.32
CA ALA A 210 -15.51 -18.41 -5.48
C ALA A 210 -15.16 -18.29 -4.01
N SER A 211 -16.10 -18.70 -3.14
CA SER A 211 -15.81 -18.94 -1.73
C SER A 211 -14.66 -19.92 -1.58
N ASP A 212 -13.71 -19.58 -0.71
CA ASP A 212 -12.53 -20.38 -0.37
C ASP A 212 -11.66 -20.73 -1.59
N GLY A 213 -11.82 -19.97 -2.69
CA GLY A 213 -11.07 -20.15 -3.92
C GLY A 213 -9.66 -19.58 -3.81
N ILE A 214 -8.68 -20.30 -4.36
CA ILE A 214 -7.27 -19.90 -4.37
C ILE A 214 -6.81 -19.75 -5.82
N ALA A 215 -6.44 -18.53 -6.23
CA ALA A 215 -5.86 -18.22 -7.53
C ALA A 215 -4.45 -17.64 -7.34
N ILE A 216 -3.41 -18.33 -7.81
CA ILE A 216 -2.01 -17.91 -7.68
C ILE A 216 -1.34 -17.89 -9.05
N GLY A 217 -0.88 -16.72 -9.47
CA GLY A 217 -0.22 -16.45 -10.75
C GLY A 217 -1.02 -15.48 -11.63
N GLY A 218 -0.34 -14.71 -12.48
CA GLY A 218 -1.02 -13.84 -13.44
C GLY A 218 -2.02 -14.61 -14.31
N GLN A 219 -3.19 -14.04 -14.58
CA GLN A 219 -4.32 -14.67 -15.29
C GLN A 219 -4.97 -15.87 -14.59
N SER A 220 -4.42 -16.37 -13.48
CA SER A 220 -5.06 -17.50 -12.78
C SER A 220 -6.50 -17.13 -12.39
N SER A 221 -7.41 -18.09 -12.47
CA SER A 221 -8.83 -17.84 -12.32
C SER A 221 -9.54 -18.98 -11.62
N VAL A 222 -10.22 -18.69 -10.51
CA VAL A 222 -11.22 -19.57 -9.90
C VAL A 222 -12.58 -18.94 -10.12
N ALA A 223 -13.40 -19.56 -10.97
CA ALA A 223 -14.73 -19.07 -11.33
C ALA A 223 -15.65 -18.99 -10.12
N SER A 224 -16.68 -18.14 -10.12
CA SER A 224 -17.54 -17.91 -8.94
C SER A 224 -18.26 -19.16 -8.43
N ALA A 225 -18.59 -20.11 -9.30
CA ALA A 225 -19.21 -21.38 -8.93
C ALA A 225 -18.20 -22.44 -8.42
N ALA A 226 -16.90 -22.20 -8.58
CA ALA A 226 -15.84 -23.14 -8.24
C ALA A 226 -15.43 -23.06 -6.76
N THR A 227 -16.40 -23.28 -5.86
CA THR A 227 -16.17 -23.28 -4.40
C THR A 227 -15.00 -24.18 -4.04
N SER A 228 -14.08 -23.67 -3.20
CA SER A 228 -12.84 -24.35 -2.80
C SER A 228 -11.93 -24.75 -3.98
N GLY A 229 -12.06 -24.10 -5.13
CA GLY A 229 -11.22 -24.35 -6.29
C GLY A 229 -9.80 -23.80 -6.10
N ILE A 230 -8.80 -24.53 -6.64
CA ILE A 230 -7.38 -24.18 -6.50
C ILE A 230 -6.75 -24.06 -7.89
N ALA A 231 -6.46 -22.83 -8.32
CA ALA A 231 -5.76 -22.51 -9.55
C ALA A 231 -4.34 -21.99 -9.23
N VAL A 232 -3.30 -22.75 -9.55
CA VAL A 232 -1.90 -22.37 -9.29
C VAL A 232 -1.09 -22.45 -10.58
N GLY A 233 -0.65 -21.30 -11.09
CA GLY A 233 0.09 -21.17 -12.33
C GLY A 233 -0.45 -20.03 -13.20
N ARG A 234 0.38 -19.54 -14.13
CA ARG A 234 -0.04 -18.48 -15.05
C ARG A 234 -1.21 -18.99 -15.90
N GLY A 235 -2.37 -18.34 -15.85
CA GLY A 235 -3.55 -18.77 -16.62
C GLY A 235 -4.19 -20.10 -16.17
N ALA A 236 -3.79 -20.66 -15.03
CA ALA A 236 -4.47 -21.81 -14.45
C ALA A 236 -5.94 -21.46 -14.18
N THR A 237 -6.88 -22.31 -14.57
CA THR A 237 -8.32 -22.03 -14.50
C THR A 237 -9.10 -23.17 -13.86
N VAL A 238 -9.89 -22.86 -12.83
CA VAL A 238 -10.84 -23.80 -12.22
C VAL A 238 -12.27 -23.32 -12.45
N ASN A 239 -13.08 -24.14 -13.10
CA ASN A 239 -14.48 -23.82 -13.45
C ASN A 239 -15.52 -24.55 -12.60
N GLY A 240 -15.15 -25.64 -11.92
CA GLY A 240 -16.03 -26.48 -11.10
C GLY A 240 -15.63 -26.50 -9.64
N ALA A 241 -16.58 -26.79 -8.73
CA ALA A 241 -16.31 -26.88 -7.31
C ALA A 241 -15.28 -27.97 -6.99
N TYR A 242 -14.43 -27.71 -6.01
CA TYR A 242 -13.35 -28.62 -5.58
C TYR A 242 -12.34 -28.96 -6.68
N GLY A 243 -12.31 -28.21 -7.77
CA GLY A 243 -11.38 -28.44 -8.87
C GLY A 243 -9.98 -27.95 -8.54
N ILE A 244 -8.97 -28.65 -9.05
CA ILE A 244 -7.56 -28.31 -8.92
C ILE A 244 -6.98 -28.15 -10.33
N ALA A 245 -6.39 -26.99 -10.61
CA ALA A 245 -5.64 -26.71 -11.83
C ALA A 245 -4.24 -26.22 -11.44
N GLN A 246 -3.22 -27.04 -11.67
CA GLN A 246 -1.84 -26.72 -11.31
C GLN A 246 -0.93 -26.75 -12.55
N GLY A 247 -0.44 -25.58 -12.94
CA GLY A 247 0.45 -25.39 -14.08
C GLY A 247 0.10 -24.19 -14.94
N ASP A 248 0.96 -23.88 -15.90
CA ASP A 248 0.73 -22.81 -16.87
C ASP A 248 -0.38 -23.20 -17.85
N GLY A 249 -1.46 -22.42 -17.92
CA GLY A 249 -2.58 -22.65 -18.85
C GLY A 249 -3.34 -23.96 -18.64
N VAL A 250 -3.32 -24.51 -17.42
CA VAL A 250 -4.01 -25.75 -17.04
C VAL A 250 -5.48 -25.46 -16.69
N VAL A 251 -6.39 -26.37 -17.06
CA VAL A 251 -7.84 -26.18 -16.86
C VAL A 251 -8.47 -27.35 -16.10
N SER A 252 -9.06 -27.06 -14.94
CA SER A 252 -10.07 -27.93 -14.30
C SER A 252 -11.45 -27.53 -14.82
N GLY A 253 -12.11 -28.46 -15.51
CA GLY A 253 -13.42 -28.29 -16.12
C GLY A 253 -14.54 -28.02 -15.12
N ALA A 254 -15.71 -27.62 -15.64
CA ALA A 254 -16.87 -27.23 -14.85
C ALA A 254 -17.64 -28.42 -14.25
N THR A 255 -17.49 -29.61 -14.83
CA THR A 255 -18.24 -30.80 -14.42
C THR A 255 -17.34 -31.74 -13.61
N GLY A 256 -17.81 -32.12 -12.43
CA GLY A 256 -17.07 -33.02 -11.53
C GLY A 256 -16.03 -32.30 -10.67
N ARG A 257 -15.35 -33.10 -9.85
CA ARG A 257 -14.29 -32.68 -8.91
C ARG A 257 -12.94 -33.03 -9.53
N ASN A 258 -12.49 -32.20 -10.46
CA ASN A 258 -11.37 -32.53 -11.35
C ASN A 258 -10.01 -32.12 -10.77
N VAL A 259 -8.94 -32.81 -11.17
CA VAL A 259 -7.56 -32.48 -10.81
C VAL A 259 -6.71 -32.47 -12.07
N ALA A 260 -6.50 -31.30 -12.67
CA ALA A 260 -5.60 -31.13 -13.80
C ALA A 260 -4.23 -30.64 -13.30
N ILE A 261 -3.15 -31.37 -13.62
CA ILE A 261 -1.77 -30.98 -13.29
C ILE A 261 -0.90 -31.15 -14.53
N GLY A 262 -0.23 -30.08 -14.98
CA GLY A 262 0.61 -30.16 -16.17
C GLY A 262 1.05 -28.80 -16.73
N SER A 263 1.08 -28.70 -18.05
CA SER A 263 1.42 -27.48 -18.80
C SER A 263 0.26 -27.06 -19.70
N THR A 264 0.50 -26.03 -20.52
CA THR A 264 -0.51 -25.43 -21.39
C THR A 264 -1.25 -26.50 -22.20
N GLY A 265 -2.59 -26.49 -22.12
CA GLY A 265 -3.45 -27.46 -22.81
C GLY A 265 -3.88 -28.66 -21.95
N THR A 266 -3.31 -28.85 -20.76
CA THR A 266 -3.77 -29.90 -19.83
C THR A 266 -5.17 -29.57 -19.32
N THR A 267 -6.12 -30.47 -19.53
CA THR A 267 -7.52 -30.30 -19.11
C THR A 267 -8.08 -31.56 -18.48
N ALA A 268 -8.69 -31.45 -17.31
CA ALA A 268 -9.45 -32.53 -16.68
C ALA A 268 -10.93 -32.13 -16.57
N ASN A 269 -11.84 -32.97 -17.06
CA ASN A 269 -13.28 -32.73 -17.00
C ASN A 269 -14.06 -34.03 -16.81
N GLY A 270 -14.75 -34.17 -15.68
CA GLY A 270 -15.57 -35.33 -15.36
C GLY A 270 -16.84 -35.37 -16.20
N SER A 271 -17.38 -36.57 -16.39
CA SER A 271 -18.65 -36.76 -17.12
C SER A 271 -19.89 -36.50 -16.26
N THR A 272 -19.75 -36.44 -14.93
CA THR A 272 -20.85 -36.21 -13.99
C THR A 272 -20.41 -35.27 -12.85
N ALA A 273 -21.37 -34.62 -12.20
CA ALA A 273 -21.10 -33.69 -11.09
C ALA A 273 -20.45 -34.33 -9.86
N GLY A 274 -20.70 -35.63 -9.63
CA GLY A 274 -20.11 -36.38 -8.52
C GLY A 274 -18.80 -37.10 -8.86
N GLY A 275 -18.49 -37.27 -10.15
CA GLY A 275 -17.25 -37.88 -10.61
C GLY A 275 -16.07 -36.91 -10.60
N GLY A 276 -14.90 -37.39 -11.01
CA GLY A 276 -13.70 -36.56 -11.21
C GLY A 276 -12.86 -37.11 -12.36
N ALA A 277 -12.15 -36.23 -13.03
CA ALA A 277 -11.11 -36.56 -13.99
C ALA A 277 -9.75 -36.08 -13.48
N VAL A 278 -8.68 -36.74 -13.92
CA VAL A 278 -7.28 -36.36 -13.66
C VAL A 278 -6.55 -36.23 -14.99
#